data_AF-A0A3D0RFR0-F1
#
_entry.id   AF-A0A3D0RFR0-F1
#
_cell.length_a   1.000
_cell.length_b   1.000
_cell.length_c   1.000
_cell.angle_alpha   90.00
_cell.angle_beta   90.00
_cell.angle_gamma   90.00
#
_symmetry.space_group_name_H-M   'P 1'
#
loop_
_entity.id
_entity.type
_entity.pdbx_description
1 polymer ?
#
loop_
_entity_poly.entity_id
_entity_poly.type
_entity_poly.pdbx_seq_one_letter_code
_entity_poly.pdbx_strand_id
1 'polypeptide(L)' 'DILVPIGWGIFTLALHDWYEPPVEISSRSFKIGATVAIPKFGEWVDINQELPDKKWWEPLID' A
#
# COMPACT_ATOMS: atom_id res chain seq x y z
N ASP A 1 -5.38 14.32 -1.35
CA ASP A 1 -5.66 13.47 -0.18
C ASP A 1 -4.62 12.38 -0.03
N ILE A 2 -4.36 11.96 1.21
CA ILE A 2 -3.40 10.88 1.54
C ILE A 2 -4.19 9.64 1.94
N LEU A 3 -3.84 8.49 1.37
CA LEU A 3 -4.43 7.19 1.67
C LEU A 3 -3.36 6.26 2.26
N VAL A 4 -3.65 5.69 3.42
CA VAL A 4 -2.82 4.66 4.07
C VAL A 4 -3.66 3.39 4.20
N PRO A 5 -3.38 2.33 3.42
CA PRO A 5 -4.17 1.10 3.50
C PRO A 5 -3.83 0.33 4.79
N ILE A 6 -4.87 -0.25 5.40
CA ILE A 6 -4.76 -1.11 6.59
C ILE A 6 -5.53 -2.41 6.37
N GLY A 7 -5.35 -3.39 7.26
CA GLY A 7 -6.10 -4.65 7.22
C GLY A 7 -5.63 -5.65 6.15
N TRP A 8 -4.44 -5.44 5.59
CA TRP A 8 -3.83 -6.28 4.56
C TRP A 8 -2.48 -6.87 5.04
N GLY A 9 -2.07 -8.01 4.46
CA GLY A 9 -0.70 -8.51 4.53
C GLY A 9 -0.35 -9.34 5.77
N ILE A 10 -1.26 -9.49 6.73
CA ILE A 10 -1.05 -10.28 7.96
C ILE A 10 -1.89 -11.57 7.99
N PHE A 11 -3.14 -11.52 7.53
CA PHE A 11 -4.08 -12.64 7.58
C PHE A 11 -4.73 -12.91 6.22
N THR A 12 -4.95 -14.19 5.91
CA THR A 12 -5.70 -14.62 4.72
C THR A 12 -7.20 -14.63 5.04
N LEU A 13 -7.86 -13.48 4.84
CA LEU A 13 -9.30 -13.30 5.09
C LEU A 13 -10.15 -13.18 3.80
N ALA A 14 -9.51 -13.28 2.64
CA ALA A 14 -10.15 -13.18 1.32
C ALA A 14 -9.47 -14.13 0.33
N LEU A 15 -10.12 -14.33 -0.83
CA LEU A 15 -9.69 -15.28 -1.87
C LEU A 15 -8.62 -14.73 -2.84
N HIS A 16 -8.39 -13.42 -2.84
CA HIS A 16 -7.42 -12.78 -3.74
C HIS A 16 -5.99 -13.01 -3.26
N ASP A 17 -5.01 -12.89 -4.16
CA ASP A 17 -3.60 -13.02 -3.79
C ASP A 17 -3.18 -11.92 -2.81
N TRP A 18 -2.15 -12.20 -2.01
CA TRP A 18 -1.69 -11.24 -1.02
C TRP A 18 -1.18 -9.94 -1.68
N TYR A 19 -0.62 -9.95 -2.89
CA TYR A 19 -0.08 -8.75 -3.51
C TYR A 19 -1.13 -7.94 -4.30
N GLU A 20 -2.35 -8.44 -4.48
CA GLU A 20 -3.40 -7.73 -5.24
C GLU A 20 -3.77 -6.37 -4.61
N PRO A 21 -4.02 -6.24 -3.29
CA PRO A 21 -4.41 -4.96 -2.69
C PRO A 21 -3.41 -3.81 -2.89
N PRO A 22 -2.10 -3.95 -2.60
CA PRO A 22 -1.15 -2.85 -2.79
C PRO A 22 -0.94 -2.52 -4.27
N VAL A 23 -1.09 -3.47 -5.19
CA VAL A 23 -1.03 -3.24 -6.65
C VAL A 23 -2.25 -2.44 -7.12
N GLU A 24 -3.46 -2.91 -6.79
CA GLU A 24 -4.71 -2.31 -7.24
C GLU A 24 -4.89 -0.89 -6.70
N ILE A 25 -4.61 -0.67 -5.42
CA ILE A 25 -4.79 0.65 -4.82
C ILE A 25 -3.80 1.67 -5.38
N SER A 26 -2.55 1.25 -5.63
CA SER A 26 -1.52 2.09 -6.27
C SER A 26 -1.87 2.45 -7.71
N SER A 27 -2.51 1.53 -8.45
CA SER A 27 -2.96 1.77 -9.82
C SER A 27 -4.18 2.69 -9.86
N ARG A 28 -5.15 2.49 -8.96
CA ARG A 28 -6.42 3.23 -8.94
C ARG A 28 -6.26 4.64 -8.37
N SER A 29 -5.32 4.86 -7.46
CA SER A 29 -5.11 6.17 -6.82
C SER A 29 -4.77 7.27 -7.82
N PHE A 30 -4.06 6.94 -8.89
CA PHE A 30 -3.75 7.85 -9.98
C PHE A 30 -5.01 8.48 -10.59
N LYS A 31 -6.10 7.69 -10.73
CA LYS A 31 -7.36 8.14 -11.33
C LYS A 31 -8.11 9.14 -10.46
N ILE A 32 -7.86 9.14 -9.14
CA ILE A 32 -8.54 9.99 -8.16
C ILE A 32 -7.62 11.07 -7.59
N GLY A 33 -6.38 11.18 -8.07
CA GLY A 33 -5.40 12.16 -7.57
C GLY A 33 -5.02 11.98 -6.10
N ALA A 34 -5.11 10.75 -5.58
CA ALA A 34 -4.74 10.44 -4.20
C ALA A 34 -3.28 9.97 -4.11
N THR A 35 -2.57 10.45 -3.08
CA THR A 35 -1.24 9.94 -2.74
C THR A 35 -1.41 8.73 -1.84
N VAL A 36 -0.90 7.57 -2.27
CA VAL A 36 -0.96 6.33 -1.46
C VAL A 36 0.39 6.13 -0.77
N ALA A 37 0.35 6.01 0.54
CA ALA A 37 1.50 5.63 1.36
C ALA A 37 1.30 4.20 1.87
N ILE A 38 2.16 3.28 1.43
CA ILE A 38 2.11 1.86 1.84
C ILE A 38 3.37 1.57 2.66
N PRO A 39 3.33 1.76 3.99
CA PRO A 39 4.49 1.53 4.84
C PRO A 39 4.89 0.05 4.83
N LYS A 40 6.18 -0.22 5.02
CA LYS A 40 6.64 -1.55 5.41
C LYS A 40 6.08 -1.91 6.79
N PHE A 41 6.01 -3.20 7.10
CA PHE A 41 5.62 -3.64 8.44
C PHE A 41 6.55 -3.02 9.49
N GLY A 42 5.96 -2.26 10.43
CA GLY A 42 6.68 -1.54 11.48
C GLY A 42 7.24 -0.17 11.09
N GLU A 43 7.08 0.28 9.84
CA GLU A 43 7.48 1.61 9.40
C GLU A 43 6.48 2.69 9.86
N TRP A 44 7.01 3.82 10.32
CA TRP A 44 6.21 4.97 10.74
C TRP A 44 5.75 5.80 9.55
N VAL A 45 4.55 6.37 9.65
CA VAL A 45 4.01 7.32 8.67
C VAL A 45 3.72 8.64 9.39
N ASP A 46 4.39 9.71 8.96
CA ASP A 46 4.07 11.10 9.34
C ASP A 46 3.57 11.83 8.09
N ILE A 47 2.31 12.26 8.11
CA ILE A 47 1.66 12.93 6.97
C ILE A 47 2.20 14.34 6.70
N ASN A 48 2.98 14.90 7.63
CA ASN A 48 3.64 16.20 7.46
C ASN A 48 5.06 16.05 6.90
N GLN A 49 5.53 14.82 6.68
CA GLN A 49 6.84 14.50 6.14
C GLN A 49 6.71 13.77 4.79
N GLU A 50 7.85 13.39 4.24
CA GLU A 50 7.90 12.54 3.06
C GLU A 50 7.24 11.19 3.36
N LEU A 51 6.26 10.83 2.53
CA LEU A 51 5.51 9.59 2.67
C LEU A 51 6.32 8.41 2.10
N PRO A 52 6.19 7.19 2.65
CA PRO A 52 6.78 6.00 2.07
C PRO A 52 6.30 5.80 0.62
N ASP A 53 7.21 5.96 -0.34
CA ASP A 53 6.92 5.84 -1.78
C ASP A 53 7.43 4.52 -2.39
N LYS A 54 8.24 3.78 -1.63
CA LYS A 54 8.89 2.56 -2.11
C LYS A 54 7.85 1.46 -2.16
N LYS A 55 7.60 0.97 -3.37
CA LYS A 55 6.80 -0.23 -3.62
C LYS A 55 7.51 -1.51 -3.19
N TRP A 56 7.76 -1.64 -1.90
CA TRP A 56 8.59 -2.69 -1.31
C TRP A 56 8.05 -4.10 -1.53
N TRP A 57 6.75 -4.23 -1.84
CA TRP A 57 6.10 -5.50 -2.15
C TRP A 57 6.37 -5.96 -3.59
N GLU A 58 6.68 -5.06 -4.54
CA GLU A 58 6.87 -5.45 -5.96
C GLU A 58 7.97 -6.52 -6.14
N PRO A 59 9.14 -6.43 -5.48
CA PRO A 59 10.18 -7.47 -5.60
C PRO A 59 9.85 -8.79 -4.87
N LEU A 60 8.76 -8.85 -4.11
CA LEU A 60 8.32 -10.04 -3.36
C LEU A 60 7.20 -10.80 -4.08
N ILE A 61 6.73 -10.29 -5.22
CA ILE A 61 5.75 -10.98 -6.06
C ILE A 61 6.51 -12.06 -6.85
N ASP A 62 6.04 -13.31 -6.75
CA ASP A 62 6.56 -14.45 -7.51
C ASP A 62 6.18 -14.38 -9.01
#